data_AF-A0AA91BIR3-F1
#
_entry.id   AF-A0AA91BIR3-F1
#
_cell.length_a   1.000
_cell.length_b   1.000
_cell.length_c   1.000
_cell.angle_alpha   90.00
_cell.angle_beta   90.00
_cell.angle_gamma   90.00
#
_symmetry.space_group_name_H-M   'P 1'
#
loop_
_entity.id
_entity.type
_entity.pdbx_description
1 polymer ?
#
loop_
_entity_poly.entity_id
_entity_poly.type
_entity_poly.pdbx_seq_one_letter_code
_entity_poly.pdbx_strand_id
1 'polypeptide(L)'
;MLSEDQKLQIKMSMNDKWRLVKLTHVWPDGHLINQMAHALIERNAELLSLQEQLAEIRGDKLKEAHEPQQKKLIGWRTEDYTEETNKIELARNWAPNVGVLPIFEGDINTSIATTTIDTTPI
;
A
#
# COMPACT_ATOMS: atom_id res chain seq x y z
N MET A 1 35.48 46.63 53.05
CA MET A 1 34.27 46.69 52.20
C MET A 1 34.72 46.67 50.75
N LEU A 2 34.05 45.93 49.86
CA LEU A 2 34.37 45.92 48.42
C LEU A 2 34.06 47.29 47.81
N SER A 3 34.95 47.79 46.94
CA SER A 3 34.74 49.02 46.17
C SER A 3 33.60 48.83 45.17
N GLU A 4 32.93 49.92 44.78
CA GLU A 4 31.80 49.89 43.84
C GLU A 4 32.20 49.31 42.48
N ASP A 5 33.41 49.59 42.01
CA ASP A 5 33.95 49.02 40.77
C ASP A 5 34.09 47.50 40.85
N GLN A 6 34.51 46.97 42.00
CA GLN A 6 34.62 45.53 42.21
C GLN A 6 33.24 44.86 42.21
N LYS A 7 32.22 45.53 42.77
CA LYS A 7 30.83 45.04 42.73
C LYS A 7 30.25 45.04 41.31
N LEU A 8 30.56 46.05 40.51
CA LEU A 8 30.13 46.14 39.10
C LEU A 8 30.78 45.05 38.26
N GLN A 9 32.10 44.83 38.41
CA GLN A 9 32.81 43.77 37.70
C GLN A 9 32.28 42.37 38.05
N ILE A 10 31.99 42.12 39.34
CA ILE A 10 31.39 40.86 39.79
C ILE A 10 30.00 40.68 39.18
N LYS A 11 29.17 41.73 39.15
CA LYS A 11 27.82 41.68 38.57
C LYS A 11 27.83 41.42 37.06
N MET A 12 28.76 42.06 36.34
CA MET A 12 28.95 41.84 34.91
C MET A 12 29.45 40.43 34.63
N SER A 13 30.48 39.98 35.34
CA SER A 13 31.01 38.60 35.22
C SER A 13 29.95 37.54 35.52
N MET A 14 29.09 37.79 36.51
CA MET A 14 28.01 36.88 36.87
C MET A 14 26.92 36.82 35.79
N ASN A 15 26.64 37.93 35.10
CA ASN A 15 25.73 37.98 33.95
C ASN A 15 26.31 37.23 32.75
N ASP A 16 27.58 37.43 32.44
CA ASP A 16 28.26 36.76 31.31
C ASP A 16 28.35 35.24 31.51
N LYS A 17 28.66 34.79 32.72
CA LYS A 17 28.60 33.36 33.08
C LYS A 17 27.18 32.81 32.90
N TRP A 18 26.16 33.57 33.29
CA TRP A 18 24.76 33.17 33.11
C TRP A 18 24.36 33.07 31.64
N ARG A 19 24.80 34.02 30.81
CA ARG A 19 24.61 33.99 29.35
C ARG A 19 25.28 32.76 28.71
N LEU A 20 26.48 32.43 29.16
CA LEU A 20 27.22 31.28 28.65
C LEU A 20 26.51 29.96 28.98
N VAL A 21 26.01 29.80 30.21
CA VAL A 21 25.22 28.62 30.62
C VAL A 21 23.91 28.51 29.82
N LYS A 22 23.26 29.63 29.51
CA LYS A 22 22.05 29.65 28.68
C LYS A 22 22.34 29.24 27.24
N LEU A 23 23.48 29.66 26.68
CA LEU A 23 23.95 29.17 25.38
C LEU A 23 24.18 27.65 25.41
N THR A 24 24.79 27.10 26.46
CA THR A 24 24.97 25.64 26.60
C THR A 24 23.66 24.87 26.72
N HIS A 25 22.61 25.48 27.30
CA HIS A 25 21.27 24.88 27.40
C HIS A 25 20.40 25.01 26.14
N VAL A 26 20.77 25.86 25.18
CA VAL A 26 20.04 26.03 23.90
C VAL A 26 20.50 25.02 22.83
N TRP A 27 21.67 24.40 23.05
CA TRP A 27 22.30 23.46 22.12
C TRP A 27 21.90 21.97 22.21
N PRO A 28 21.32 21.44 23.31
CA PRO A 28 20.86 20.04 23.36
C PRO A 28 19.71 19.77 22.39
N ASP A 29 18.80 20.72 22.25
CA ASP A 29 17.61 20.58 21.40
C ASP A 29 18.00 20.53 19.93
N GLY A 30 18.95 21.36 19.49
CA GLY A 30 19.48 21.30 18.12
C GLY A 30 20.22 20.00 17.83
N HIS A 31 20.97 19.46 18.79
CA HIS A 31 21.66 18.18 18.64
C HIS A 31 20.66 17.01 18.54
N LEU A 32 19.63 17.01 19.39
CA LEU A 32 18.56 16.01 19.35
C LEU A 32 17.76 16.10 18.03
N ILE A 33 17.41 17.31 17.59
CA ILE A 33 16.73 17.54 16.31
C ILE A 33 17.58 16.99 15.14
N ASN A 34 18.90 17.23 15.17
CA ASN A 34 19.79 16.70 14.14
C ASN A 34 19.90 15.18 14.19
N GLN A 35 20.00 14.58 15.37
CA GLN A 35 19.99 13.12 15.53
C GLN A 35 18.67 12.51 15.02
N MET A 36 17.53 13.12 15.35
CA MET A 36 16.22 12.70 14.87
C MET A 36 16.11 12.85 13.35
N ALA A 37 16.62 13.95 12.79
CA ALA A 37 16.63 14.15 11.34
C ALA A 37 17.45 13.07 10.63
N HIS A 38 18.63 12.71 11.14
CA HIS A 38 19.43 11.63 10.58
C HIS A 38 18.72 10.26 10.67
N ALA A 39 18.14 9.94 11.82
CA ALA A 39 17.38 8.69 11.99
C ALA A 39 16.15 8.61 11.05
N LEU A 40 15.47 9.74 10.83
CA LEU A 40 14.36 9.82 9.88
C LEU A 40 14.81 9.65 8.43
N ILE A 41 15.94 10.25 8.05
CA ILE A 41 16.50 10.12 6.70
C ILE A 41 16.88 8.66 6.42
N GLU A 42 17.54 8.00 7.38
CA GLU A 42 17.91 6.58 7.27
C GLU A 42 16.67 5.69 7.09
N ARG A 43 15.64 5.88 7.92
CA ARG A 43 14.39 5.12 7.83
C ARG A 43 13.64 5.37 6.52
N ASN A 44 13.65 6.59 6.01
CA ASN A 44 13.05 6.90 4.72
C ASN A 44 13.79 6.21 3.56
N ALA A 45 15.12 6.10 3.63
CA ALA A 45 15.89 5.36 2.64
C ALA A 45 15.56 3.86 2.65
N GLU A 46 15.41 3.26 3.83
CA GLU A 46 14.95 1.87 3.98
C GLU A 46 13.55 1.66 3.41
N LEU A 47 12.61 2.57 3.68
CA LEU A 47 11.25 2.50 3.14
C LEU A 47 11.23 2.56 1.61
N LEU A 48 12.05 3.42 1.01
CA LEU A 48 12.18 3.50 -0.44
C LEU A 48 12.75 2.20 -1.03
N SER A 49 13.75 1.60 -0.38
CA SER A 49 14.30 0.30 -0.80
C SER A 49 13.27 -0.82 -0.71
N LEU A 50 12.47 -0.87 0.37
CA LEU A 50 11.39 -1.84 0.51
C LEU A 50 10.28 -1.63 -0.54
N GLN A 51 9.96 -0.39 -0.88
CA GLN A 51 9.00 -0.09 -1.95
C GLN A 51 9.49 -0.57 -3.31
N GLU A 52 10.78 -0.43 -3.61
CA GLU A 52 11.38 -0.94 -4.85
C GLU A 52 11.33 -2.47 -4.92
N GLN A 53 11.71 -3.17 -3.84
CA GLN A 53 11.59 -4.63 -3.75
C GLN A 53 10.14 -5.11 -3.92
N LEU A 54 9.17 -4.40 -3.32
CA LEU A 54 7.75 -4.71 -3.50
C LEU A 54 7.26 -4.44 -4.92
N ALA A 55 7.80 -3.43 -5.61
CA ALA A 55 7.49 -3.15 -7.00
C ALA A 55 8.04 -4.23 -7.94
N GLU A 56 9.24 -4.75 -7.66
CA GLU A 56 9.85 -5.87 -8.38
C GLU A 56 9.02 -7.15 -8.20
N ILE A 57 8.69 -7.52 -6.96
CA ILE A 57 7.83 -8.68 -6.66
C ILE A 57 6.45 -8.52 -7.28
N ARG A 58 5.87 -7.32 -7.28
CA ARG A 58 4.58 -7.04 -7.92
C ARG A 58 4.67 -7.15 -9.44
N GLY A 59 5.75 -6.66 -10.03
CA GLY A 59 6.05 -6.82 -11.45
C GLY A 59 6.17 -8.28 -11.84
N ASP A 60 6.82 -9.10 -11.00
CA ASP A 60 6.99 -10.53 -11.25
C ASP A 60 5.69 -11.32 -11.03
N LYS A 61 4.87 -10.97 -10.04
CA LYS A 61 3.50 -11.52 -9.91
C LYS A 61 2.59 -11.15 -11.09
N LEU A 62 2.78 -9.98 -11.69
CA LEU A 62 2.06 -9.58 -12.91
C LEU A 62 2.59 -10.28 -14.16
N LYS A 63 3.87 -10.70 -14.19
CA LYS A 63 4.43 -11.55 -15.25
C LYS A 63 3.98 -13.01 -15.13
N GLU A 64 3.82 -13.54 -13.92
CA GLU A 64 3.21 -14.86 -13.70
C GLU A 64 1.71 -14.88 -14.03
N ALA A 65 1.05 -13.71 -14.00
CA ALA A 65 -0.37 -13.57 -14.22
C ALA A 65 -0.74 -12.85 -15.53
N HIS A 66 -0.08 -13.12 -16.66
CA HIS A 66 -0.70 -12.86 -17.98
C HIS A 66 0.09 -13.49 -19.14
N GLU A 67 -0.06 -14.80 -19.34
CA GLU A 67 -0.62 -15.16 -20.64
C GLU A 67 -2.13 -15.00 -20.51
N PRO A 68 -2.85 -14.45 -21.51
CA PRO A 68 -4.27 -14.66 -21.60
C PRO A 68 -4.47 -16.16 -21.87
N GLN A 69 -4.38 -16.98 -20.81
CA GLN A 69 -4.96 -18.30 -20.82
C GLN A 69 -6.42 -18.04 -21.18
N GLN A 70 -6.79 -18.34 -22.42
CA GLN A 70 -8.16 -18.33 -22.87
C GLN A 70 -8.87 -19.38 -22.03
N LYS A 71 -9.35 -18.97 -20.85
CA LYS A 71 -10.04 -19.86 -19.93
C LYS A 71 -11.23 -20.40 -20.68
N LYS A 72 -11.37 -21.73 -20.70
CA LYS A 72 -12.44 -22.38 -21.46
C LYS A 72 -13.78 -21.93 -20.87
N LEU A 73 -14.69 -21.49 -21.73
CA LEU A 73 -16.07 -21.29 -21.34
C LEU A 73 -16.67 -22.66 -21.01
N ILE A 74 -17.19 -22.83 -19.80
CA ILE A 74 -17.75 -24.10 -19.30
C ILE A 74 -19.27 -24.04 -19.08
N GLY A 75 -19.85 -22.84 -19.02
CA GLY A 75 -21.28 -22.68 -18.92
C GLY A 75 -21.69 -21.23 -18.75
N TRP A 76 -22.92 -21.03 -18.30
CA TRP A 76 -23.55 -19.75 -18.09
C TRP A 76 -24.41 -19.78 -16.83
N ARG A 77 -24.60 -18.63 -16.20
CA ARG A 77 -25.60 -18.45 -15.15
C ARG A 77 -26.98 -18.20 -15.77
N THR A 78 -28.01 -18.75 -15.14
CA THR A 78 -29.42 -18.55 -15.48
C THR A 78 -29.91 -17.14 -15.09
N GLU A 79 -31.20 -16.87 -15.34
CA GLU A 79 -31.86 -15.57 -15.16
C GLU A 79 -31.57 -14.90 -13.80
N ASP A 80 -31.65 -15.67 -12.71
CA ASP A 80 -31.51 -15.15 -11.35
C ASP A 80 -30.06 -15.20 -10.82
N TYR A 81 -29.09 -15.58 -11.66
CA TYR A 81 -27.68 -15.76 -11.32
C TYR A 81 -27.38 -16.83 -10.24
N THR A 82 -28.40 -17.53 -9.75
CA THR A 82 -28.30 -18.55 -8.70
C THR A 82 -28.06 -19.94 -9.26
N GLU A 83 -28.62 -20.24 -10.43
CA GLU A 83 -28.46 -21.55 -11.08
C GLU A 83 -27.49 -21.47 -12.26
N GLU A 84 -26.84 -22.58 -12.54
CA GLU A 84 -25.79 -22.70 -13.55
C GLU A 84 -26.23 -23.71 -14.61
N THR A 85 -25.89 -23.45 -15.88
CA THR A 85 -26.19 -24.36 -16.99
C THR A 85 -25.07 -24.37 -18.02
N ASN A 86 -24.76 -25.55 -18.56
CA ASN A 86 -23.82 -25.71 -19.67
C ASN A 86 -24.51 -25.64 -21.04
N LYS A 87 -25.83 -25.40 -21.06
CA LYS A 87 -26.64 -25.27 -22.28
C LYS A 87 -26.99 -23.80 -22.51
N ILE A 88 -26.56 -23.27 -23.64
CA ILE A 88 -26.80 -21.85 -23.99
C ILE A 88 -28.29 -21.52 -24.11
N GLU A 89 -29.12 -22.47 -24.54
CA GLU A 89 -30.56 -22.26 -24.72
C GLU A 89 -31.32 -22.03 -23.41
N LEU A 90 -30.84 -22.65 -22.32
CA LEU A 90 -31.39 -22.50 -20.98
C LEU A 90 -30.86 -21.25 -20.29
N ALA A 91 -29.75 -20.70 -20.78
CA ALA A 91 -29.13 -19.52 -20.24
C ALA A 91 -29.87 -18.29 -20.78
N ARG A 92 -30.87 -17.82 -20.04
CA ARG A 92 -31.70 -16.67 -20.41
C ARG A 92 -31.47 -15.52 -19.45
N ASN A 93 -31.34 -14.31 -20.00
CA ASN A 93 -31.41 -13.07 -19.23
C ASN A 93 -32.60 -12.26 -19.77
N TRP A 94 -33.53 -11.87 -18.91
CA TRP A 94 -34.73 -11.12 -19.30
C TRP A 94 -34.51 -9.60 -19.28
N ALA A 95 -33.35 -9.14 -18.82
CA ALA A 95 -32.97 -7.75 -18.90
C ALA A 95 -32.49 -7.42 -20.33
N PRO A 96 -33.15 -6.49 -21.06
CA PRO A 96 -32.93 -6.25 -22.49
C PRO A 96 -31.51 -5.80 -22.86
N ASN A 97 -30.70 -5.37 -21.88
CA ASN A 97 -29.34 -4.85 -22.09
C ASN A 97 -28.26 -5.63 -21.32
N VAL A 98 -28.60 -6.76 -20.71
CA VAL A 98 -27.64 -7.54 -19.93
C VAL A 98 -27.50 -8.90 -20.60
N GLY A 99 -26.29 -9.20 -21.08
CA GLY A 99 -25.97 -10.52 -21.60
C GLY A 99 -26.10 -11.60 -20.53
N VAL A 100 -26.17 -12.84 -20.96
CA VAL A 100 -26.03 -14.00 -20.08
C VAL A 100 -24.64 -13.99 -19.45
N LEU A 101 -24.50 -14.22 -18.15
CA LEU A 101 -23.19 -14.24 -17.49
C LEU A 101 -22.45 -15.55 -17.79
N PRO A 102 -21.31 -15.52 -18.50
CA PRO A 102 -20.49 -16.70 -18.77
C PRO A 102 -19.78 -17.19 -17.50
N ILE A 103 -19.56 -18.51 -17.42
CA ILE A 103 -18.78 -19.19 -16.39
C ILE A 103 -17.56 -19.80 -17.08
N PHE A 104 -16.37 -19.48 -16.57
CA PHE A 104 -15.10 -19.96 -17.11
C PHE A 104 -14.47 -21.02 -16.21
N GLU A 105 -13.58 -21.82 -16.78
CA GLU A 105 -12.75 -22.77 -16.04
C GLU A 105 -12.01 -22.08 -14.87
N GLY A 106 -12.12 -22.67 -13.69
CA GLY A 106 -11.54 -22.14 -12.45
C GLY A 106 -12.37 -21.06 -11.75
N ASP A 107 -13.62 -20.81 -12.17
CA ASP A 107 -14.56 -20.04 -11.35
C ASP A 107 -14.76 -20.76 -10.00
N ILE A 108 -14.52 -20.06 -8.89
CA ILE A 108 -14.63 -20.62 -7.53
C ILE A 108 -16.08 -20.82 -7.10
N ASN A 109 -17.01 -20.16 -7.78
CA ASN A 109 -18.44 -20.18 -7.49
C ASN A 109 -19.19 -20.95 -8.59
N THR A 110 -18.62 -22.07 -9.07
CA THR A 110 -19.26 -22.97 -10.04
C THR A 110 -19.26 -24.41 -9.54
N SER A 111 -20.38 -25.09 -9.71
CA SER A 111 -20.51 -26.55 -9.54
C SER A 111 -20.43 -27.29 -10.87
N ILE A 112 -20.46 -26.58 -12.01
CA ILE A 112 -20.24 -27.18 -13.34
C ILE A 112 -18.80 -27.69 -13.43
N ALA A 113 -18.64 -29.00 -13.63
CA ALA A 113 -17.34 -29.61 -13.88
C ALA A 113 -16.71 -29.09 -15.19
N THR A 114 -15.38 -29.11 -15.29
CA THR A 114 -14.57 -28.60 -16.42
C THR A 114 -14.91 -29.19 -17.82
N THR A 115 -15.83 -30.14 -17.88
CA THR A 115 -16.21 -30.86 -19.10
C THR A 115 -17.35 -30.17 -19.83
N THR A 116 -16.94 -29.35 -20.80
CA THR A 116 -17.57 -29.16 -22.12
C THR A 116 -18.97 -28.54 -22.17
N ILE A 117 -19.01 -27.31 -22.71
CA ILE A 117 -20.23 -26.66 -23.20
C ILE A 117 -20.87 -27.48 -24.31
N ASP A 118 -22.19 -27.70 -24.21
CA ASP A 118 -22.97 -28.30 -25.28
C ASP A 118 -23.42 -27.17 -26.21
N THR A 119 -22.68 -26.99 -27.31
CA THR A 119 -22.95 -25.98 -28.34
C THR A 119 -23.69 -26.58 -29.53
N THR A 120 -24.39 -27.72 -29.37
CA THR A 120 -25.08 -28.39 -30.48
C THR A 120 -26.10 -27.43 -31.10
N PRO A 121 -25.90 -26.95 -32.34
CA PRO A 121 -26.88 -26.10 -33.00
C PRO A 121 -28.04 -26.97 -33.51
N ILE A 122 -29.28 -26.51 -33.33
CA ILE A 122 -30.48 -27.07 -33.98
C ILE A 122 -30.57 -26.56 -35.42
#